data_AF-A0A2C5XA41-F1
#
_entry.id   AF-A0A2C5XA41-F1
#
_cell.length_a   1.000
_cell.length_b   1.000
_cell.length_c   1.000
_cell.angle_alpha   90.00
_cell.angle_beta   90.00
_cell.angle_gamma   90.00
#
_symmetry.space_group_name_H-M   'P 1'
#
loop_
_entity.id
_entity.type
_entity.pdbx_description
1 polymer ?
#
loop_
_entity_poly.entity_id
_entity_poly.type
_entity_poly.pdbx_seq_one_letter_code
_entity_poly.pdbx_strand_id
1 'polypeptide(L)'
;MHSTQLVLLAAALASLAGANQTTVTTSLMGESENNSLALLPWLPPSPKAEGDAESEKRLGTKAYCRQQTDEAQCLKQREKPVFLDADKSKCKTGTWISEPCMGTVEWCKRGDIMKEWKLASDKTAKQTLDRCVMYRNPPQGPKDPWLLGSGCSELTEACLGSDSLCVWYHDLYTGQEECFLNHEPRPAGQMPFKFRNSSFFTDSEFRNGTEAMCLAIKSNQTRFDCFRAREKIPFQIPFAPGCPAVGGDEAIDERCFGSAAWCERLKDIYGSAALCLSLRTEKPKTKLPWRTKQAPKCDGLDMEACLGTEAFCVRLKDQLERRECFALRETAPLLSAATDRCAEETCVGTVTWCSDRWNQTGYYNTSECFAVRDVDPIEFMNTIMDEMDLQTEQILVTAALKRANVTMMMEALKNETQDSNIWMKKGVIAGRKLFRMTGREGYLHKGIKRGIEHALEVDTHF
;
A
#
# COMPACT_ATOMS: atom_id res chain seq x y z
N MET A 1 35.31 -39.74 -9.16
CA MET A 1 34.11 -40.14 -9.95
C MET A 1 32.79 -39.78 -9.26
N HIS A 2 32.76 -38.91 -8.24
CA HIS A 2 31.50 -38.50 -7.55
C HIS A 2 30.93 -37.14 -7.98
N SER A 3 31.54 -36.43 -8.94
CA SER A 3 31.12 -35.06 -9.29
C SER A 3 30.03 -34.98 -10.37
N THR A 4 29.75 -36.07 -11.09
CA THR A 4 28.79 -36.06 -12.22
C THR A 4 27.34 -36.33 -11.80
N GLN A 5 27.09 -36.87 -10.60
CA GLN A 5 25.72 -37.13 -10.14
C GLN A 5 25.04 -35.90 -9.51
N LEU A 6 25.80 -34.94 -8.94
CA LEU A 6 25.21 -33.68 -8.46
C LEU A 6 24.72 -32.77 -9.60
N VAL A 7 25.37 -32.81 -10.77
CA VAL A 7 24.97 -32.00 -11.93
C VAL A 7 23.66 -32.50 -12.56
N LEU A 8 23.35 -33.79 -12.43
CA LEU A 8 22.09 -34.37 -12.89
C LEU A 8 20.91 -34.03 -11.97
N LEU A 9 21.13 -33.84 -10.66
CA LEU A 9 20.08 -33.37 -9.73
C LEU A 9 19.71 -31.91 -9.97
N ALA A 10 20.68 -31.05 -10.28
CA ALA A 10 20.44 -29.64 -10.57
C ALA A 10 19.67 -29.42 -11.89
N ALA A 11 19.87 -30.29 -12.89
CA ALA A 11 19.17 -30.22 -14.17
C ALA A 11 17.69 -30.67 -14.10
N ALA A 12 17.36 -31.58 -13.18
CA ALA A 12 15.97 -32.03 -12.97
C ALA A 12 15.09 -30.95 -12.29
N LEU A 13 15.71 -30.09 -11.48
CA LEU A 13 15.01 -29.05 -10.71
C LEU A 13 14.58 -27.84 -11.55
N ALA A 14 15.25 -27.56 -12.68
CA ALA A 14 14.88 -26.47 -13.58
C ALA A 14 13.59 -26.74 -14.40
N SER A 15 13.12 -27.99 -14.44
CA SER A 15 11.95 -28.43 -15.24
C SER A 15 10.60 -28.46 -14.51
N LEU A 16 10.57 -28.19 -13.19
CA LEU A 16 9.34 -28.26 -12.38
C LEU A 16 8.72 -26.89 -12.04
N ALA A 17 9.39 -25.78 -12.36
CA ALA A 17 8.89 -24.42 -12.13
C ALA A 17 7.99 -23.93 -13.27
N GLY A 18 6.85 -24.61 -13.48
CA GLY A 18 6.03 -24.31 -14.66
C GLY A 18 4.61 -24.86 -14.67
N ALA A 19 3.89 -24.87 -13.55
CA ALA A 19 2.42 -24.92 -13.55
C ALA A 19 1.87 -24.82 -12.13
N ASN A 20 1.41 -23.64 -11.72
CA ASN A 20 0.20 -23.51 -10.88
C ASN A 20 -0.13 -22.04 -10.64
N GLN A 21 -1.06 -21.49 -11.41
CA GLN A 21 -1.92 -20.41 -10.94
C GLN A 21 -3.36 -20.71 -11.37
N THR A 22 -4.17 -21.16 -10.42
CA THR A 22 -5.62 -21.03 -10.51
C THR A 22 -6.15 -20.91 -9.09
N THR A 23 -6.57 -19.72 -8.71
CA THR A 23 -7.59 -19.54 -7.68
C THR A 23 -8.36 -18.26 -7.98
N VAL A 24 -9.59 -18.50 -8.44
CA VAL A 24 -10.65 -17.52 -8.60
C VAL A 24 -10.99 -16.98 -7.21
N THR A 25 -10.77 -15.68 -7.00
CA THR A 25 -11.28 -14.98 -5.83
C THR A 25 -12.51 -14.20 -6.26
N THR A 26 -13.68 -14.67 -5.82
CA THR A 26 -14.97 -14.01 -6.02
C THR A 26 -15.00 -12.75 -5.16
N SER A 27 -14.85 -11.59 -5.80
CA SER A 27 -14.96 -10.28 -5.16
C SER A 27 -16.43 -9.89 -5.01
N LEU A 28 -16.93 -9.95 -3.77
CA LEU A 28 -18.14 -9.26 -3.34
C LEU A 28 -17.81 -7.77 -3.26
N MET A 29 -18.11 -7.03 -4.33
CA MET A 29 -18.11 -5.57 -4.28
C MET A 29 -19.34 -5.12 -3.49
N GLY A 30 -19.12 -4.71 -2.25
CA GLY A 30 -20.06 -3.86 -1.53
C GLY A 30 -20.07 -2.49 -2.20
N GLU A 31 -21.20 -2.14 -2.80
CA GLU A 31 -21.50 -0.78 -3.22
C GLU A 31 -21.50 0.12 -1.99
N SER A 32 -20.41 0.87 -1.81
CA SER A 32 -20.38 2.02 -0.92
C SER A 32 -21.26 3.08 -1.55
N GLU A 33 -22.55 3.08 -1.22
CA GLU A 33 -23.46 4.17 -1.52
C GLU A 33 -22.83 5.47 -1.04
N ASN A 34 -22.47 6.30 -2.00
CA ASN A 34 -21.96 7.64 -1.82
C ASN A 34 -23.13 8.52 -1.35
N ASN A 35 -23.55 8.33 -0.10
CA ASN A 35 -24.57 9.13 0.57
C ASN A 35 -23.98 10.50 0.87
N SER A 36 -23.89 11.35 -0.15
CA SER A 36 -23.81 12.79 0.04
C SER A 36 -25.07 13.20 0.79
N LEU A 37 -24.96 13.38 2.11
CA LEU A 37 -26.06 13.83 2.97
C LEU A 37 -26.71 15.05 2.32
N ALA A 38 -27.99 14.93 1.96
CA ALA A 38 -28.75 16.04 1.43
C ALA A 38 -28.67 17.22 2.41
N LEU A 39 -28.22 18.38 1.92
CA LEU A 39 -28.12 19.58 2.74
C LEU A 39 -29.53 19.98 3.21
N LEU A 40 -29.66 20.36 4.47
CA LEU A 40 -30.93 20.84 5.03
C LEU A 40 -31.18 22.29 4.56
N PRO A 41 -32.42 22.70 4.30
CA PRO A 41 -32.72 24.04 3.83
C PRO A 41 -32.37 25.10 4.89
N TRP A 42 -31.94 26.28 4.44
CA TRP A 42 -31.76 27.45 5.29
C TRP A 42 -33.10 28.11 5.62
N LEU A 43 -33.40 28.30 6.90
CA LEU A 43 -34.61 28.93 7.39
C LEU A 43 -34.30 30.34 7.92
N PRO A 44 -34.95 31.40 7.40
CA PRO A 44 -34.86 32.72 8.02
C PRO A 44 -35.65 32.75 9.34
N PRO A 45 -35.27 33.63 10.29
CA PRO A 45 -36.04 33.81 11.53
C PRO A 45 -37.49 34.18 11.24
N SER A 46 -38.42 33.49 11.92
CA SER A 46 -39.86 33.73 11.79
C SER A 46 -40.51 33.80 13.18
N PRO A 47 -40.62 35.01 13.77
CA PRO A 47 -41.14 35.19 15.12
C PRO A 47 -42.58 34.69 15.31
N LYS A 48 -43.34 34.59 14.21
CA LYS A 48 -44.74 34.14 14.17
C LYS A 48 -44.89 32.66 13.80
N ALA A 49 -43.80 31.93 13.58
CA ALA A 49 -43.89 30.50 13.30
C ALA A 49 -44.43 29.75 14.52
N GLU A 50 -45.44 28.91 14.31
CA GLU A 50 -45.90 27.96 15.32
C GLU A 50 -44.79 26.95 15.64
N GLY A 51 -44.55 26.74 16.93
CA GLY A 51 -43.51 25.84 17.44
C GLY A 51 -42.83 26.37 18.70
N ASP A 52 -41.88 25.58 19.20
CA ASP A 52 -41.04 25.93 20.34
C ASP A 52 -40.28 27.25 20.08
N ALA A 53 -40.10 28.04 21.13
CA ALA A 53 -39.33 29.28 21.11
C ALA A 53 -37.89 29.05 20.62
N GLU A 54 -37.35 27.86 20.85
CA GLU A 54 -35.99 27.45 20.46
C GLU A 54 -35.92 26.72 19.10
N SER A 55 -37.06 26.52 18.43
CA SER A 55 -37.06 25.82 17.14
C SER A 55 -36.35 26.62 16.05
N GLU A 56 -35.64 25.91 15.15
CA GLU A 56 -34.96 26.52 14.00
C GLU A 56 -35.91 27.34 13.12
N LYS A 57 -37.16 26.91 12.99
CA LYS A 57 -38.20 27.63 12.23
C LYS A 57 -38.50 29.01 12.82
N ARG A 58 -38.34 29.19 14.14
CA ARG A 58 -38.64 30.43 14.84
C ARG A 58 -37.40 31.31 14.99
N LEU A 59 -36.28 30.72 15.39
CA LEU A 59 -34.99 31.39 15.56
C LEU A 59 -34.27 31.71 14.24
N GLY A 60 -34.54 30.93 13.19
CA GLY A 60 -33.73 30.90 11.97
C GLY A 60 -32.47 30.04 12.15
N THR A 61 -31.95 29.53 11.03
CA THR A 61 -30.81 28.59 11.00
C THR A 61 -29.57 29.15 11.69
N LYS A 62 -29.25 30.44 11.53
CA LYS A 62 -28.05 31.04 12.14
C LYS A 62 -28.11 31.06 13.67
N ALA A 63 -29.20 31.59 14.23
CA ALA A 63 -29.37 31.67 15.67
C ALA A 63 -29.53 30.27 16.29
N TYR A 64 -30.22 29.36 15.60
CA TYR A 64 -30.31 27.95 16.00
C TYR A 64 -28.93 27.28 16.02
N CYS A 65 -28.13 27.43 14.97
CA CYS A 65 -26.79 26.85 14.92
C CYS A 65 -25.85 27.44 15.98
N ARG A 66 -26.01 28.70 16.36
CA ARG A 66 -25.24 29.31 17.46
C ARG A 66 -25.53 28.68 18.82
N GLN A 67 -26.70 28.09 19.02
CA GLN A 67 -27.06 27.37 20.23
C GLN A 67 -26.51 25.93 20.24
N GLN A 68 -25.99 25.43 19.11
CA GLN A 68 -25.39 24.10 19.03
C GLN A 68 -23.96 24.10 19.56
N THR A 69 -23.50 22.94 20.02
CA THR A 69 -22.12 22.75 20.50
C THR A 69 -21.08 23.07 19.42
N ASP A 70 -21.41 22.82 18.15
CA ASP A 70 -20.57 23.19 16.99
C ASP A 70 -21.40 23.96 15.96
N GLU A 71 -21.39 25.30 16.08
CA GLU A 71 -22.05 26.22 15.15
C GLU A 71 -21.55 26.02 13.71
N ALA A 72 -20.27 25.74 13.52
CA ALA A 72 -19.67 25.61 12.19
C ALA A 72 -20.13 24.33 11.49
N GLN A 73 -20.15 23.19 12.20
CA GLN A 73 -20.68 21.94 11.68
C GLN A 73 -22.18 22.05 11.38
N CYS A 74 -22.96 22.69 12.25
CA CYS A 74 -24.38 22.93 12.02
C CYS A 74 -24.62 23.73 10.73
N LEU A 75 -23.86 24.81 10.50
CA LEU A 75 -23.97 25.63 9.30
C LEU A 75 -23.51 24.90 8.03
N LYS A 76 -22.53 23.98 8.12
CA LYS A 76 -22.05 23.16 6.99
C LYS A 76 -23.10 22.18 6.47
N GLN A 77 -24.04 21.75 7.32
CA GLN A 77 -25.13 20.85 6.93
C GLN A 77 -26.28 21.57 6.23
N ARG A 78 -26.17 22.88 5.98
CA ARG A 78 -27.25 23.72 5.46
C ARG A 78 -26.96 24.18 4.04
N GLU A 79 -27.99 24.24 3.22
CA GLU A 79 -27.92 24.91 1.93
C GLU A 79 -27.59 26.38 2.16
N LYS A 80 -26.56 26.90 1.48
CA LYS A 80 -26.24 28.32 1.61
C LYS A 80 -27.36 29.14 0.98
N PRO A 81 -27.95 30.08 1.71
CA PRO A 81 -28.99 30.94 1.15
C PRO A 81 -28.43 31.79 0.01
N VAL A 82 -29.18 31.87 -1.08
CA VAL A 82 -28.83 32.66 -2.28
C VAL A 82 -29.06 34.15 -2.01
N PHE A 83 -28.21 35.00 -2.57
CA PHE A 83 -28.45 36.44 -2.61
C PHE A 83 -29.70 36.75 -3.44
N LEU A 84 -30.59 37.55 -2.88
CA LEU A 84 -31.81 37.98 -3.54
C LEU A 84 -31.72 39.48 -3.81
N ASP A 85 -31.89 39.85 -5.08
CA ASP A 85 -32.22 41.23 -5.42
C ASP A 85 -33.61 41.59 -4.89
N ALA A 86 -33.83 42.88 -4.65
CA ALA A 86 -35.12 43.37 -4.17
C ALA A 86 -36.20 43.19 -5.25
N ASP A 87 -37.17 42.30 -5.02
CA ASP A 87 -38.30 42.10 -5.91
C ASP A 87 -39.59 42.67 -5.29
N LYS A 88 -39.95 43.88 -5.74
CA LYS A 88 -41.17 44.57 -5.29
C LYS A 88 -42.44 43.76 -5.54
N SER A 89 -42.45 42.85 -6.52
CA SER A 89 -43.61 41.98 -6.79
C SER A 89 -43.84 40.94 -5.68
N LYS A 90 -42.81 40.63 -4.88
CA LYS A 90 -42.88 39.72 -3.72
C LYS A 90 -43.32 40.43 -2.44
N CYS A 91 -43.46 41.75 -2.45
CA CYS A 91 -43.93 42.53 -1.32
C CYS A 91 -45.46 42.41 -1.16
N LYS A 92 -45.93 41.32 -0.55
CA LYS A 92 -47.35 41.20 -0.15
C LYS A 92 -47.64 42.12 1.05
N THR A 93 -48.90 42.54 1.19
CA THR A 93 -49.37 43.35 2.32
C THR A 93 -49.02 42.67 3.64
N GLY A 94 -48.13 43.28 4.44
CA GLY A 94 -47.65 42.73 5.70
C GLY A 94 -46.37 41.88 5.65
N THR A 95 -45.80 41.60 4.46
CA THR A 95 -44.50 40.92 4.29
C THR A 95 -43.44 41.83 3.67
N TRP A 96 -43.59 43.14 3.77
CA TRP A 96 -42.65 44.12 3.22
C TRP A 96 -41.24 44.03 3.85
N ILE A 97 -41.13 43.34 5.00
CA ILE A 97 -39.87 43.07 5.69
C ILE A 97 -39.13 41.80 5.23
N SER A 98 -39.70 41.03 4.29
CA SER A 98 -39.09 39.77 3.84
C SER A 98 -37.89 40.01 2.92
N GLU A 99 -36.90 39.12 2.99
CA GLU A 99 -35.70 39.20 2.15
C GLU A 99 -36.02 39.22 0.64
N PRO A 100 -36.96 38.40 0.10
CA PRO A 100 -37.32 38.49 -1.32
C PRO A 100 -37.93 39.86 -1.71
N CYS A 101 -38.56 40.57 -0.78
CA CYS A 101 -39.18 41.88 -1.05
C CYS A 101 -38.15 43.02 -1.04
N MET A 102 -37.30 43.10 0.00
CA MET A 102 -36.36 44.21 0.17
C MET A 102 -34.96 43.94 -0.40
N GLY A 103 -34.67 42.69 -0.76
CA GLY A 103 -33.34 42.24 -1.17
C GLY A 103 -32.43 41.97 0.02
N THR A 104 -31.42 41.13 -0.19
CA THR A 104 -30.51 40.67 0.87
C THR A 104 -29.74 41.80 1.54
N VAL A 105 -29.34 42.86 0.81
CA VAL A 105 -28.59 43.99 1.39
C VAL A 105 -29.43 44.73 2.44
N GLU A 106 -30.66 45.12 2.10
CA GLU A 106 -31.55 45.80 3.05
C GLU A 106 -32.01 44.86 4.17
N TRP A 107 -32.19 43.58 3.85
CA TRP A 107 -32.50 42.56 4.85
C TRP A 107 -31.38 42.41 5.89
N CYS A 108 -30.12 42.36 5.45
CA CYS A 108 -28.95 42.31 6.33
C CYS A 108 -28.80 43.57 7.20
N LYS A 109 -29.32 44.74 6.78
CA LYS A 109 -29.28 45.98 7.59
C LYS A 109 -30.27 45.98 8.75
N ARG A 110 -31.24 45.06 8.79
CA ARG A 110 -32.24 45.04 9.86
C ARG A 110 -31.59 44.81 11.22
N GLY A 111 -32.08 45.51 12.25
CA GLY A 111 -31.46 45.49 13.58
C GLY A 111 -31.44 44.11 14.25
N ASP A 112 -32.41 43.24 13.97
CA ASP A 112 -32.44 41.86 14.43
C ASP A 112 -31.37 41.00 13.71
N ILE A 113 -31.30 41.11 12.39
CA ILE A 113 -30.28 40.41 11.59
C ILE A 113 -28.87 40.88 11.95
N MET A 114 -28.67 42.19 12.10
CA MET A 114 -27.39 42.76 12.53
C MET A 114 -26.95 42.23 13.90
N LYS A 115 -27.87 42.08 14.87
CA LYS A 115 -27.55 41.47 16.16
C LYS A 115 -27.15 40.01 16.03
N GLU A 116 -27.79 39.26 15.14
CA GLU A 116 -27.44 37.87 14.87
C GLU A 116 -26.06 37.76 14.22
N TRP A 117 -25.72 38.62 13.26
CA TRP A 117 -24.48 38.53 12.49
C TRP A 117 -23.26 39.18 13.17
N LYS A 118 -23.48 39.97 14.22
CA LYS A 118 -22.42 40.68 14.93
C LYS A 118 -21.53 39.70 15.69
N LEU A 119 -20.22 39.82 15.47
CA LEU A 119 -19.21 39.16 16.29
C LEU A 119 -18.68 40.11 17.37
N ALA A 120 -18.11 39.54 18.43
CA ALA A 120 -17.48 40.33 19.50
C ALA A 120 -16.33 41.21 18.98
N SER A 121 -15.69 40.82 17.87
CA SER A 121 -14.62 41.55 17.20
C SER A 121 -15.09 42.72 16.32
N ASP A 122 -16.39 42.85 16.05
CA ASP A 122 -16.90 43.87 15.14
C ASP A 122 -16.89 45.24 15.80
N LYS A 123 -16.12 46.16 15.22
CA LYS A 123 -16.00 47.55 15.68
C LYS A 123 -17.08 48.45 15.07
N THR A 124 -17.65 48.05 13.94
CA THR A 124 -18.62 48.87 13.19
C THR A 124 -19.79 48.03 12.67
N ALA A 125 -20.95 48.67 12.50
CA ALA A 125 -22.10 48.05 11.84
C ALA A 125 -21.76 47.63 10.40
N LYS A 126 -20.90 48.39 9.71
CA LYS A 126 -20.45 48.05 8.36
C LYS A 126 -19.80 46.66 8.29
N GLN A 127 -18.90 46.32 9.23
CA GLN A 127 -18.26 44.99 9.27
C GLN A 127 -19.26 43.84 9.43
N THR A 128 -20.28 44.05 10.28
CA THR A 128 -21.35 43.06 10.47
C THR A 128 -22.21 42.92 9.21
N LEU A 129 -22.57 44.04 8.57
CA LEU A 129 -23.32 44.08 7.33
C LEU A 129 -22.56 43.38 6.20
N ASP A 130 -21.29 43.73 6.01
CA ASP A 130 -20.42 43.16 4.97
C ASP A 130 -20.32 41.64 5.16
N ARG A 131 -20.19 41.14 6.40
CA ARG A 131 -20.21 39.70 6.67
C ARG A 131 -21.54 39.04 6.30
N CYS A 132 -22.67 39.64 6.67
CA CYS A 132 -24.00 39.11 6.33
C CYS A 132 -24.18 39.04 4.80
N VAL A 133 -23.81 40.12 4.11
CA VAL A 133 -23.92 40.21 2.66
C VAL A 133 -22.95 39.23 1.99
N MET A 134 -21.68 39.15 2.41
CA MET A 134 -20.71 38.19 1.88
C MET A 134 -21.12 36.74 2.08
N TYR A 135 -21.75 36.41 3.21
CA TYR A 135 -22.24 35.05 3.43
C TYR A 135 -23.34 34.66 2.43
N ARG A 136 -24.17 35.64 2.05
CA ARG A 136 -25.32 35.46 1.15
C ARG A 136 -24.95 35.61 -0.33
N ASN A 137 -23.99 36.49 -0.62
CA ASN A 137 -23.43 36.79 -1.92
C ASN A 137 -21.92 36.83 -1.77
N PRO A 138 -21.25 35.66 -1.74
CA PRO A 138 -19.82 35.67 -1.95
C PRO A 138 -19.61 36.44 -3.26
N PRO A 139 -18.78 37.50 -3.27
CA PRO A 139 -18.70 38.43 -4.40
C PRO A 139 -18.59 37.66 -5.72
N GLN A 140 -19.66 37.71 -6.52
CA GLN A 140 -19.69 37.23 -7.90
C GLN A 140 -18.99 38.23 -8.83
N GLY A 141 -17.94 38.92 -8.33
CA GLY A 141 -17.06 39.67 -9.19
C GLY A 141 -16.47 38.76 -10.26
N PRO A 142 -15.93 39.30 -11.36
CA PRO A 142 -15.13 38.49 -12.26
C PRO A 142 -14.10 37.76 -11.40
N LYS A 143 -14.20 36.44 -11.39
CA LYS A 143 -13.28 35.60 -10.62
C LYS A 143 -11.90 35.77 -11.25
N ASP A 144 -10.88 35.86 -10.40
CA ASP A 144 -9.52 35.89 -10.89
C ASP A 144 -9.24 34.56 -11.62
N PRO A 145 -8.61 34.60 -12.82
CA PRO A 145 -8.31 33.39 -13.56
C PRO A 145 -7.38 32.50 -12.74
N TRP A 146 -7.56 31.19 -12.84
CA TRP A 146 -6.70 30.26 -12.11
C TRP A 146 -5.29 30.23 -12.71
N LEU A 147 -4.27 30.59 -11.94
CA LEU A 147 -2.87 30.62 -12.36
C LEU A 147 -2.10 29.45 -11.76
N LEU A 148 -1.41 28.67 -12.59
CA LEU A 148 -0.55 27.56 -12.15
C LEU A 148 0.72 28.06 -11.43
N GLY A 149 1.14 29.29 -11.71
CA GLY A 149 2.43 29.83 -11.30
C GLY A 149 3.57 29.41 -12.23
N SER A 150 4.50 30.32 -12.46
CA SER A 150 5.68 30.10 -13.29
C SER A 150 6.91 29.62 -12.49
N GLY A 151 6.85 29.67 -11.16
CA GLY A 151 7.97 29.28 -10.29
C GLY A 151 9.12 30.29 -10.26
N CYS A 152 8.87 31.56 -10.63
CA CYS A 152 9.83 32.64 -10.45
C CYS A 152 10.00 33.01 -8.95
N SER A 153 10.82 34.02 -8.64
CA SER A 153 11.14 34.45 -7.27
C SER A 153 10.26 35.59 -6.73
N GLU A 154 9.35 36.14 -7.53
CA GLU A 154 8.48 37.23 -7.11
C GLU A 154 7.29 36.73 -6.27
N LEU A 155 6.89 37.51 -5.27
CA LEU A 155 5.69 37.22 -4.46
C LEU A 155 4.42 37.69 -5.17
N THR A 156 4.21 37.19 -6.39
CA THR A 156 3.02 37.46 -7.20
C THR A 156 2.31 36.17 -7.55
N GLU A 157 1.00 36.23 -7.78
CA GLU A 157 0.21 35.03 -8.11
C GLU A 157 0.67 34.37 -9.42
N ALA A 158 1.04 35.16 -10.44
CA ALA A 158 1.61 34.64 -11.68
C ALA A 158 2.90 33.84 -11.46
N CYS A 159 3.58 34.09 -10.34
CA CYS A 159 4.83 33.47 -9.97
C CYS A 159 4.61 32.23 -9.07
N LEU A 160 3.81 32.39 -8.01
CA LEU A 160 3.54 31.36 -7.00
C LEU A 160 2.48 30.33 -7.43
N GLY A 161 1.49 30.78 -8.21
CA GLY A 161 0.24 30.09 -8.51
C GLY A 161 -0.85 30.37 -7.47
N SER A 162 -2.13 30.30 -7.90
CA SER A 162 -3.30 30.61 -7.06
C SER A 162 -3.36 29.73 -5.82
N ASP A 163 -3.05 28.43 -5.94
CA ASP A 163 -3.04 27.54 -4.79
C ASP A 163 -1.98 27.93 -3.75
N SER A 164 -0.75 28.19 -4.17
CA SER A 164 0.35 28.63 -3.29
C SER A 164 0.01 29.95 -2.59
N LEU A 165 -0.55 30.90 -3.35
CA LEU A 165 -1.00 32.18 -2.82
C LEU A 165 -2.08 31.99 -1.73
N CYS A 166 -3.12 31.20 -2.02
CA CYS A 166 -4.19 30.92 -1.06
C CYS A 166 -3.76 30.03 0.10
N VAL A 167 -2.66 29.28 0.00
CA VAL A 167 -2.13 28.51 1.12
C VAL A 167 -1.32 29.39 2.05
N TRP A 168 -0.29 30.08 1.53
CA TRP A 168 0.71 30.76 2.36
C TRP A 168 0.45 32.25 2.57
N TYR A 169 -0.33 32.89 1.69
CA TYR A 169 -0.58 34.33 1.69
C TYR A 169 -2.07 34.66 1.80
N HIS A 170 -2.85 33.76 2.41
CA HIS A 170 -4.29 33.97 2.60
C HIS A 170 -4.65 35.13 3.51
N ASP A 171 -3.70 35.72 4.23
CA ASP A 171 -3.90 36.95 5.03
C ASP A 171 -4.21 38.18 4.17
N LEU A 172 -3.93 38.12 2.86
CA LEU A 172 -4.43 39.10 1.87
C LEU A 172 -5.94 38.99 1.67
N TYR A 173 -6.53 37.90 2.16
CA TYR A 173 -7.95 37.63 2.17
C TYR A 173 -8.44 37.47 3.61
N THR A 174 -9.74 37.39 3.74
CA THR A 174 -10.47 37.11 4.98
C THR A 174 -10.22 35.67 5.50
N GLY A 175 -9.71 34.79 4.63
CA GLY A 175 -9.20 33.47 4.95
C GLY A 175 -8.92 32.64 3.70
N GLN A 176 -8.36 31.44 3.89
CA GLN A 176 -7.96 30.55 2.80
C GLN A 176 -9.13 30.16 1.88
N GLU A 177 -10.31 29.83 2.42
CA GLU A 177 -11.47 29.47 1.59
C GLU A 177 -11.98 30.63 0.76
N GLU A 178 -11.94 31.85 1.30
CA GLU A 178 -12.35 33.03 0.56
C GLU A 178 -11.40 33.33 -0.60
N CYS A 179 -10.10 33.15 -0.38
CA CYS A 179 -9.11 33.22 -1.46
C CYS A 179 -9.49 32.25 -2.60
N PHE A 180 -9.75 30.98 -2.30
CA PHE A 180 -10.14 30.01 -3.33
C PHE A 180 -11.49 30.33 -4.02
N LEU A 181 -12.46 30.88 -3.28
CA LEU A 181 -13.76 31.26 -3.86
C LEU A 181 -13.68 32.44 -4.82
N ASN A 182 -12.70 33.33 -4.62
CA ASN A 182 -12.44 34.48 -5.49
C ASN A 182 -11.78 34.12 -6.82
N HIS A 183 -11.33 32.87 -7.00
CA HIS A 183 -10.75 32.40 -8.26
C HIS A 183 -11.75 31.55 -9.07
N GLU A 184 -11.47 31.42 -10.37
CA GLU A 184 -12.11 30.45 -11.24
C GLU A 184 -11.90 29.01 -10.72
N PRO A 185 -12.75 28.04 -11.07
CA PRO A 185 -12.51 26.65 -10.71
C PRO A 185 -11.16 26.14 -11.23
N ARG A 186 -10.50 25.28 -10.45
CA ARG A 186 -9.24 24.65 -10.86
C ARG A 186 -9.41 23.91 -12.21
N PRO A 187 -8.43 23.97 -13.12
CA PRO A 187 -8.47 23.19 -14.35
C PRO A 187 -8.27 21.70 -14.01
N ALA A 188 -9.36 20.92 -14.04
CA ALA A 188 -9.38 19.53 -13.58
C ALA A 188 -8.47 18.62 -14.44
N GLY A 189 -7.57 17.87 -13.79
CA GLY A 189 -6.68 16.90 -14.43
C GLY A 189 -5.64 17.48 -15.40
N GLN A 190 -5.42 18.80 -15.41
CA GLN A 190 -4.52 19.46 -16.36
C GLN A 190 -3.19 19.89 -15.74
N MET A 191 -3.05 19.81 -14.41
CA MET A 191 -1.85 20.27 -13.72
C MET A 191 -0.89 19.09 -13.44
N PRO A 192 0.41 19.20 -13.74
CA PRO A 192 1.36 18.13 -13.44
C PRO A 192 1.56 17.99 -11.93
N PHE A 193 1.62 16.76 -11.44
CA PHE A 193 2.03 16.49 -10.05
C PHE A 193 3.54 16.66 -9.90
N LYS A 194 3.99 17.32 -8.84
CA LYS A 194 5.41 17.54 -8.54
C LYS A 194 5.76 17.03 -7.15
N PHE A 195 6.78 16.16 -7.08
CA PHE A 195 7.43 15.86 -5.81
C PHE A 195 8.22 17.08 -5.31
N ARG A 196 8.43 17.12 -3.99
CA ARG A 196 9.27 18.14 -3.36
C ARG A 196 10.67 18.11 -3.99
N ASN A 197 11.15 19.29 -4.37
CA ASN A 197 12.48 19.47 -4.95
C ASN A 197 13.17 20.67 -4.25
N SER A 198 14.28 20.41 -3.58
CA SER A 198 15.00 21.39 -2.75
C SER A 198 15.68 22.52 -3.53
N SER A 199 15.71 22.46 -4.86
CA SER A 199 16.47 23.38 -5.71
C SER A 199 15.80 24.73 -6.05
N PHE A 200 14.56 24.98 -5.63
CA PHE A 200 13.81 26.20 -6.00
C PHE A 200 13.57 27.18 -4.83
N PHE A 201 13.25 28.45 -5.16
CA PHE A 201 13.00 29.56 -4.23
C PHE A 201 11.78 29.33 -3.32
N THR A 202 11.76 30.03 -2.17
CA THR A 202 10.82 29.85 -1.04
C THR A 202 9.35 30.06 -1.42
N ASP A 203 8.48 29.17 -0.91
CA ASP A 203 7.01 29.24 -0.93
C ASP A 203 6.30 29.09 -2.29
N SER A 204 6.78 28.19 -3.14
CA SER A 204 6.06 27.74 -4.35
C SER A 204 5.79 26.23 -4.33
N GLU A 205 4.76 25.78 -5.06
CA GLU A 205 4.53 24.36 -5.34
C GLU A 205 5.78 23.69 -5.97
N PHE A 206 6.57 24.43 -6.72
CA PHE A 206 7.81 23.94 -7.35
C PHE A 206 8.86 23.52 -6.32
N ARG A 207 8.95 24.22 -5.19
CA ARG A 207 9.88 23.87 -4.11
C ARG A 207 9.27 22.86 -3.16
N ASN A 208 8.06 23.13 -2.69
CA ASN A 208 7.43 22.36 -1.61
C ASN A 208 6.84 21.03 -2.12
N GLY A 209 6.56 20.93 -3.41
CA GLY A 209 5.84 19.81 -4.01
C GLY A 209 4.32 19.99 -3.90
N THR A 210 3.60 19.35 -4.82
CA THR A 210 2.13 19.36 -4.87
C THR A 210 1.51 18.84 -3.59
N GLU A 211 2.05 17.75 -3.03
CA GLU A 211 1.46 17.11 -1.86
C GLU A 211 1.55 18.00 -0.62
N ALA A 212 2.71 18.58 -0.33
CA ALA A 212 2.87 19.48 0.81
C ALA A 212 1.95 20.71 0.69
N MET A 213 1.80 21.25 -0.52
CA MET A 213 0.94 22.39 -0.77
C MET A 213 -0.55 22.03 -0.61
N CYS A 214 -1.04 20.96 -1.24
CA CYS A 214 -2.43 20.55 -1.08
C CYS A 214 -2.74 20.16 0.38
N LEU A 215 -1.84 19.46 1.07
CA LEU A 215 -2.03 19.08 2.49
C LEU A 215 -2.13 20.29 3.43
N ALA A 216 -1.52 21.42 3.08
CA ALA A 216 -1.62 22.67 3.84
C ALA A 216 -2.99 23.38 3.69
N ILE A 217 -3.86 22.93 2.78
CA ILE A 217 -5.24 23.40 2.69
C ILE A 217 -6.06 22.84 3.85
N LYS A 218 -6.72 23.71 4.62
CA LYS A 218 -7.50 23.40 5.83
C LYS A 218 -8.79 22.66 5.52
N SER A 219 -9.53 23.07 4.49
CA SER A 219 -10.77 22.39 4.08
C SER A 219 -10.46 21.08 3.38
N ASN A 220 -11.04 19.99 3.87
CA ASN A 220 -10.92 18.68 3.22
C ASN A 220 -11.42 18.70 1.77
N GLN A 221 -12.56 19.34 1.51
CA GLN A 221 -13.12 19.42 0.16
C GLN A 221 -12.16 20.13 -0.79
N THR A 222 -11.67 21.31 -0.39
CA THR A 222 -10.76 22.14 -1.19
C THR A 222 -9.40 21.45 -1.38
N ARG A 223 -8.92 20.72 -0.37
CA ARG A 223 -7.75 19.84 -0.46
C ARG A 223 -7.93 18.74 -1.51
N PHE A 224 -9.07 18.06 -1.53
CA PHE A 224 -9.35 17.03 -2.55
C PHE A 224 -9.51 17.63 -3.94
N ASP A 225 -10.09 18.82 -4.06
CA ASP A 225 -10.17 19.56 -5.32
C ASP A 225 -8.76 19.93 -5.82
N CYS A 226 -7.86 20.32 -4.91
CA CYS A 226 -6.44 20.51 -5.21
C CYS A 226 -5.83 19.25 -5.81
N PHE A 227 -5.95 18.09 -5.17
CA PHE A 227 -5.41 16.83 -5.71
C PHE A 227 -6.06 16.40 -7.03
N ARG A 228 -7.39 16.48 -7.16
CA ARG A 228 -8.12 16.09 -8.39
C ARG A 228 -7.81 16.97 -9.59
N ALA A 229 -7.35 18.19 -9.34
CA ALA A 229 -6.95 19.09 -10.42
C ALA A 229 -5.55 18.77 -10.98
N ARG A 230 -4.78 17.89 -10.31
CA ARG A 230 -3.52 17.36 -10.82
C ARG A 230 -3.68 16.04 -11.55
N GLU A 231 -2.65 15.68 -12.30
CA GLU A 231 -2.36 14.31 -12.68
C GLU A 231 -2.32 13.41 -11.42
N LYS A 232 -2.71 12.15 -11.59
CA LYS A 232 -2.65 11.17 -10.50
C LYS A 232 -1.22 11.04 -9.98
N ILE A 233 -1.09 10.96 -8.66
CA ILE A 233 0.20 10.81 -7.98
C ILE A 233 0.80 9.45 -8.39
N PRO A 234 2.02 9.38 -8.95
CA PRO A 234 2.61 8.09 -9.29
C PRO A 234 2.73 7.22 -8.04
N PHE A 235 2.19 6.00 -8.08
CA PHE A 235 2.30 5.05 -6.98
C PHE A 235 3.77 4.74 -6.71
N GLN A 236 4.23 5.11 -5.53
CA GLN A 236 5.57 4.84 -5.08
C GLN A 236 5.61 3.47 -4.41
N ILE A 237 6.55 2.66 -4.88
CA ILE A 237 7.01 1.50 -4.12
C ILE A 237 8.04 1.98 -3.09
N PRO A 238 8.06 1.40 -1.88
CA PRO A 238 9.09 1.68 -0.88
C PRO A 238 10.48 1.70 -1.51
N PHE A 239 11.22 2.77 -1.19
CA PHE A 239 12.57 3.02 -1.67
C PHE A 239 12.71 3.21 -3.17
N ALA A 240 11.73 3.87 -3.79
CA ALA A 240 11.79 4.24 -5.20
C ALA A 240 13.02 5.14 -5.50
N PRO A 241 13.53 5.12 -6.74
CA PRO A 241 14.57 6.04 -7.17
C PRO A 241 14.22 7.50 -6.85
N GLY A 242 15.18 8.25 -6.30
CA GLY A 242 14.97 9.65 -5.93
C GLY A 242 14.41 9.88 -4.53
N CYS A 243 14.33 8.85 -3.69
CA CYS A 243 14.25 9.03 -2.23
C CYS A 243 15.47 9.85 -1.75
N PRO A 244 15.27 10.99 -1.04
CA PRO A 244 16.38 11.76 -0.49
C PRO A 244 17.23 10.91 0.46
N ALA A 245 18.54 11.22 0.54
CA ALA A 245 19.47 10.45 1.36
C ALA A 245 19.01 10.38 2.83
N VAL A 246 19.06 9.18 3.40
CA VAL A 246 18.62 8.89 4.78
C VAL A 246 19.48 9.69 5.76
N GLY A 247 18.89 10.64 6.49
CA GLY A 247 19.60 11.41 7.53
C GLY A 247 19.11 12.82 7.84
N GLY A 248 18.16 13.38 7.07
CA GLY A 248 17.51 14.66 7.38
C GLY A 248 16.04 14.51 7.84
N ASP A 249 15.45 15.59 8.35
CA ASP A 249 13.99 15.72 8.58
C ASP A 249 13.15 15.48 7.28
N GLU A 250 13.83 15.38 6.14
CA GLU A 250 13.32 14.96 4.83
C GLU A 250 13.04 13.44 4.73
N ALA A 251 13.28 12.68 5.81
CA ALA A 251 12.96 11.26 5.91
C ALA A 251 11.46 10.97 6.08
N ILE A 252 10.57 11.84 5.60
CA ILE A 252 9.12 11.64 5.49
C ILE A 252 8.71 12.01 4.05
N ASP A 253 9.20 11.22 3.09
CA ASP A 253 8.86 11.34 1.68
C ASP A 253 8.21 10.04 1.20
N GLU A 254 7.10 10.14 0.47
CA GLU A 254 6.37 8.99 -0.05
C GLU A 254 7.26 8.09 -0.92
N ARG A 255 8.23 8.64 -1.64
CA ARG A 255 9.19 7.87 -2.46
C ARG A 255 10.03 6.91 -1.61
N CYS A 256 10.26 7.25 -0.34
CA CYS A 256 11.01 6.43 0.60
C CYS A 256 10.12 5.36 1.26
N PHE A 257 8.93 5.75 1.74
CA PHE A 257 8.03 4.82 2.45
C PHE A 257 7.21 3.92 1.53
N GLY A 258 6.95 4.37 0.31
CA GLY A 258 5.95 3.80 -0.57
C GLY A 258 4.53 4.26 -0.25
N SER A 259 3.69 4.28 -1.28
CA SER A 259 2.32 4.78 -1.23
C SER A 259 1.43 4.10 -0.22
N ALA A 260 1.58 2.78 -0.03
CA ALA A 260 0.74 2.03 0.91
C ALA A 260 0.99 2.47 2.36
N ALA A 261 2.25 2.42 2.80
CA ALA A 261 2.64 2.84 4.15
C ALA A 261 2.40 4.35 4.36
N TRP A 262 2.67 5.17 3.34
CA TRP A 262 2.38 6.60 3.36
C TRP A 262 0.90 6.90 3.59
N CYS A 263 0.01 6.27 2.82
CA CYS A 263 -1.42 6.46 2.95
C CYS A 263 -1.99 5.94 4.26
N GLU A 264 -1.44 4.86 4.82
CA GLU A 264 -1.84 4.38 6.13
C GLU A 264 -1.44 5.38 7.23
N ARG A 265 -0.25 5.97 7.13
CA ARG A 265 0.24 6.99 8.06
C ARG A 265 -0.56 8.29 8.01
N LEU A 266 -0.98 8.72 6.82
CA LEU A 266 -1.70 9.98 6.62
C LEU A 266 -3.21 9.82 6.49
N LYS A 267 -3.77 8.65 6.84
CA LYS A 267 -5.19 8.35 6.66
C LYS A 267 -6.13 9.37 7.32
N ASP A 268 -5.74 9.96 8.45
CA ASP A 268 -6.58 10.96 9.13
C ASP A 268 -6.66 12.27 8.34
N ILE A 269 -5.57 12.65 7.64
CA ILE A 269 -5.53 13.86 6.81
C ILE A 269 -6.27 13.63 5.48
N TYR A 270 -6.16 12.43 4.92
CA TYR A 270 -6.88 12.02 3.72
C TYR A 270 -8.28 11.46 4.02
N GLY A 271 -8.76 11.46 5.26
CA GLY A 271 -10.00 10.79 5.68
C GLY A 271 -9.95 9.26 5.68
N SER A 272 -9.22 8.62 4.76
CA SER A 272 -8.89 7.19 4.83
C SER A 272 -7.67 6.84 3.96
N ALA A 273 -7.03 5.70 4.24
CA ALA A 273 -5.97 5.16 3.39
C ALA A 273 -6.47 4.82 1.98
N ALA A 274 -7.72 4.34 1.85
CA ALA A 274 -8.32 4.04 0.55
C ALA A 274 -8.53 5.30 -0.30
N LEU A 275 -9.01 6.40 0.29
CA LEU A 275 -9.17 7.67 -0.41
C LEU A 275 -7.82 8.26 -0.82
N CYS A 276 -6.81 8.15 0.05
CA CYS A 276 -5.42 8.48 -0.29
C CYS A 276 -4.92 7.67 -1.49
N LEU A 277 -5.09 6.34 -1.49
CA LEU A 277 -4.67 5.46 -2.59
C LEU A 277 -5.43 5.75 -3.90
N SER A 278 -6.68 6.20 -3.83
CA SER A 278 -7.47 6.56 -5.03
C SER A 278 -6.90 7.74 -5.83
N LEU A 279 -6.14 8.62 -5.16
CA LEU A 279 -5.46 9.76 -5.77
C LEU A 279 -4.18 9.37 -6.52
N ARG A 280 -3.75 8.10 -6.38
CA ARG A 280 -2.53 7.59 -7.01
C ARG A 280 -2.84 6.85 -8.30
N THR A 281 -1.81 6.66 -9.11
CA THR A 281 -1.84 5.70 -10.20
C THR A 281 -2.01 4.29 -9.64
N GLU A 282 -2.38 3.34 -10.49
CA GLU A 282 -2.47 1.95 -10.06
C GLU A 282 -1.12 1.45 -9.57
N LYS A 283 -1.15 0.59 -8.54
CA LYS A 283 0.04 -0.12 -8.08
C LYS A 283 0.64 -0.89 -9.26
N PRO A 284 1.94 -0.74 -9.55
CA PRO A 284 2.60 -1.50 -10.61
C PRO A 284 2.37 -3.00 -10.39
N LYS A 285 1.88 -3.70 -11.43
CA LYS A 285 1.68 -5.16 -11.39
C LYS A 285 3.00 -5.92 -11.51
N THR A 286 3.99 -5.30 -12.13
CA THR A 286 5.33 -5.85 -12.32
C THR A 286 6.18 -5.56 -11.09
N LYS A 287 6.84 -6.61 -10.59
CA LYS A 287 7.89 -6.49 -9.57
C LYS A 287 9.08 -5.70 -10.13
N LEU A 288 9.84 -5.05 -9.25
CA LEU A 288 11.10 -4.41 -9.61
C LEU A 288 12.17 -5.46 -9.91
N PRO A 289 13.08 -5.20 -10.86
CA PRO A 289 14.16 -6.14 -11.16
C PRO A 289 15.07 -6.36 -9.95
N TRP A 290 15.45 -7.61 -9.72
CA TRP A 290 16.45 -7.95 -8.71
C TRP A 290 17.82 -7.42 -9.14
N ARG A 291 18.47 -6.61 -8.29
CA ARG A 291 19.78 -6.01 -8.59
C ARG A 291 20.86 -6.72 -7.81
N THR A 292 21.85 -7.26 -8.50
CA THR A 292 23.12 -7.65 -7.88
C THR A 292 23.94 -6.40 -7.57
N LYS A 293 24.81 -6.50 -6.56
CA LYS A 293 25.74 -5.45 -6.19
C LYS A 293 26.59 -5.07 -7.41
N GLN A 294 26.57 -3.79 -7.80
CA GLN A 294 27.39 -3.29 -8.89
C GLN A 294 28.79 -2.87 -8.40
N ALA A 295 29.78 -2.91 -9.30
CA ALA A 295 31.19 -2.61 -9.03
C ALA A 295 31.43 -1.11 -8.66
N PRO A 296 32.64 -0.71 -8.21
CA PRO A 296 32.89 0.27 -7.13
C PRO A 296 32.60 1.75 -7.39
N LYS A 297 31.89 2.16 -8.46
CA LYS A 297 31.59 3.58 -8.75
C LYS A 297 30.39 4.12 -7.96
N CYS A 298 30.24 3.68 -6.72
CA CYS A 298 29.24 4.18 -5.82
C CYS A 298 29.96 5.03 -4.78
N ASP A 299 29.89 6.35 -4.93
CA ASP A 299 30.54 7.35 -4.08
C ASP A 299 29.87 7.44 -2.70
N GLY A 300 29.70 6.30 -2.01
CA GLY A 300 29.06 6.20 -0.70
C GLY A 300 27.54 6.40 -0.71
N LEU A 301 26.88 6.35 -1.86
CA LEU A 301 25.43 6.49 -1.93
C LEU A 301 24.72 5.20 -1.50
N ASP A 302 23.85 5.33 -0.50
CA ASP A 302 23.00 4.27 0.07
C ASP A 302 21.80 3.91 -0.82
N MET A 303 22.02 3.72 -2.12
CA MET A 303 20.98 3.38 -3.08
C MET A 303 20.98 1.89 -3.41
N GLU A 304 19.80 1.31 -3.66
CA GLU A 304 19.65 -0.09 -4.08
C GLU A 304 20.48 -0.42 -5.33
N ALA A 305 20.58 0.53 -6.27
CA ALA A 305 21.41 0.38 -7.47
C ALA A 305 22.90 0.16 -7.16
N CYS A 306 23.37 0.63 -6.00
CA CYS A 306 24.75 0.52 -5.55
C CYS A 306 24.97 -0.70 -4.66
N LEU A 307 24.10 -0.90 -3.67
CA LEU A 307 24.23 -1.97 -2.68
C LEU A 307 23.83 -3.35 -3.24
N GLY A 308 22.94 -3.35 -4.25
CA GLY A 308 22.18 -4.53 -4.64
C GLY A 308 20.95 -4.71 -3.75
N THR A 309 19.93 -5.40 -4.27
CA THR A 309 18.63 -5.60 -3.62
C THR A 309 18.76 -6.30 -2.26
N GLU A 310 19.59 -7.34 -2.16
CA GLU A 310 19.77 -8.09 -0.91
C GLU A 310 20.29 -7.20 0.23
N ALA A 311 21.47 -6.59 0.03
CA ALA A 311 22.07 -5.72 1.03
C ALA A 311 21.20 -4.49 1.31
N PHE A 312 20.47 -4.00 0.32
CA PHE A 312 19.55 -2.89 0.48
C PHE A 312 18.36 -3.24 1.39
N CYS A 313 17.62 -4.31 1.09
CA CYS A 313 16.45 -4.72 1.87
C CYS A 313 16.82 -5.21 3.28
N VAL A 314 17.94 -5.92 3.45
CA VAL A 314 18.40 -6.42 4.76
C VAL A 314 18.67 -5.29 5.76
N ARG A 315 19.10 -4.12 5.32
CA ARG A 315 19.40 -2.97 6.20
C ARG A 315 18.15 -2.48 6.96
N LEU A 316 16.96 -2.82 6.48
CA LEU A 316 15.71 -2.53 7.16
C LEU A 316 15.65 -3.33 8.46
N LYS A 317 15.58 -2.61 9.58
CA LYS A 317 15.56 -3.19 10.92
C LYS A 317 14.25 -3.89 11.22
N ASP A 318 13.15 -3.34 10.69
CA ASP A 318 11.83 -3.93 10.83
C ASP A 318 11.66 -5.12 9.87
N GLN A 319 11.17 -6.24 10.41
CA GLN A 319 11.02 -7.47 9.64
C GLN A 319 9.91 -7.38 8.59
N LEU A 320 8.83 -6.64 8.88
CA LEU A 320 7.72 -6.48 7.94
C LEU A 320 8.17 -5.61 6.76
N GLU A 321 8.83 -4.49 7.01
CA GLU A 321 9.41 -3.62 5.96
C GLU A 321 10.39 -4.39 5.06
N ARG A 322 11.24 -5.24 5.66
CA ARG A 322 12.16 -6.11 4.91
C ARG A 322 11.44 -7.09 4.00
N ARG A 323 10.40 -7.77 4.51
CA ARG A 323 9.60 -8.71 3.72
C ARG A 323 8.86 -8.01 2.58
N GLU A 324 8.29 -6.84 2.84
CA GLU A 324 7.64 -6.03 1.81
C GLU A 324 8.66 -5.55 0.77
N CYS A 325 9.86 -5.16 1.20
CA CYS A 325 10.96 -4.81 0.31
C CYS A 325 11.20 -5.96 -0.67
N PHE A 326 11.45 -7.18 -0.19
CA PHE A 326 11.67 -8.34 -1.06
C PHE A 326 10.45 -8.73 -1.91
N ALA A 327 9.23 -8.67 -1.36
CA ALA A 327 8.02 -9.03 -2.09
C ALA A 327 7.76 -8.14 -3.32
N LEU A 328 8.29 -6.92 -3.32
CA LEU A 328 8.20 -5.97 -4.43
C LEU A 328 9.28 -6.15 -5.49
N ARG A 329 10.26 -7.03 -5.27
CA ARG A 329 11.31 -7.36 -6.25
C ARG A 329 11.05 -8.71 -6.89
N GLU A 330 11.61 -8.88 -8.08
CA GLU A 330 11.77 -10.17 -8.72
C GLU A 330 12.50 -11.13 -7.78
N THR A 331 12.20 -12.41 -7.90
CA THR A 331 12.78 -13.46 -7.08
C THR A 331 14.30 -13.47 -7.26
N ALA A 332 15.04 -13.53 -6.15
CA ALA A 332 16.49 -13.62 -6.21
C ALA A 332 16.92 -14.91 -6.93
N PRO A 333 17.92 -14.85 -7.84
CA PRO A 333 18.35 -16.03 -8.57
C PRO A 333 19.03 -17.05 -7.63
N LEU A 334 18.78 -18.34 -7.86
CA LEU A 334 19.54 -19.41 -7.24
C LEU A 334 20.90 -19.55 -7.92
N LEU A 335 21.98 -19.43 -7.15
CA LEU A 335 23.35 -19.50 -7.62
C LEU A 335 23.97 -20.85 -7.23
N SER A 336 24.62 -21.50 -8.19
CA SER A 336 25.44 -22.69 -7.93
C SER A 336 26.78 -22.29 -7.33
N ALA A 337 27.36 -23.16 -6.50
CA ALA A 337 28.70 -22.95 -5.97
C ALA A 337 29.74 -22.94 -7.11
N ALA A 338 30.55 -21.89 -7.19
CA ALA A 338 31.63 -21.77 -8.15
C ALA A 338 32.96 -22.25 -7.57
N THR A 339 33.25 -21.89 -6.31
CA THR A 339 34.49 -22.28 -5.60
C THR A 339 34.28 -22.27 -4.08
N ASP A 340 35.07 -23.04 -3.34
CA ASP A 340 34.87 -23.20 -1.88
C ASP A 340 35.52 -22.07 -1.03
N ARG A 341 36.13 -21.06 -1.65
CA ARG A 341 37.07 -20.13 -0.96
C ARG A 341 36.75 -18.64 -1.08
N CYS A 342 35.48 -18.24 -1.15
CA CYS A 342 35.12 -16.82 -1.08
C CYS A 342 33.93 -16.51 -0.17
N ALA A 343 33.80 -15.20 0.13
CA ALA A 343 32.86 -14.65 1.08
C ALA A 343 31.46 -14.37 0.48
N GLU A 344 31.27 -14.46 -0.84
CA GLU A 344 30.04 -14.05 -1.54
C GLU A 344 29.14 -15.24 -1.93
N GLU A 345 27.83 -15.01 -2.09
CA GLU A 345 26.86 -16.05 -2.50
C GLU A 345 27.21 -16.69 -3.85
N THR A 346 27.62 -15.87 -4.82
CA THR A 346 28.08 -16.28 -6.16
C THR A 346 29.18 -17.33 -6.11
N CYS A 347 29.92 -17.38 -5.00
CA CYS A 347 31.02 -18.28 -4.79
C CYS A 347 30.59 -19.58 -4.09
N VAL A 348 29.97 -19.48 -2.92
CA VAL A 348 29.61 -20.65 -2.10
C VAL A 348 28.31 -21.33 -2.53
N GLY A 349 27.55 -20.67 -3.41
CA GLY A 349 26.23 -21.10 -3.84
C GLY A 349 25.15 -20.75 -2.81
N THR A 350 23.93 -20.59 -3.31
CA THR A 350 22.77 -20.14 -2.52
C THR A 350 22.42 -21.07 -1.36
N VAL A 351 22.55 -22.38 -1.54
CA VAL A 351 22.22 -23.35 -0.48
C VAL A 351 23.14 -23.15 0.73
N THR A 352 24.46 -23.14 0.50
CA THR A 352 25.49 -22.88 1.53
C THR A 352 25.34 -21.47 2.11
N TRP A 353 25.02 -20.49 1.25
CA TRP A 353 24.79 -19.10 1.67
C TRP A 353 23.65 -18.98 2.70
N CYS A 354 22.48 -19.55 2.39
CA CYS A 354 21.32 -19.47 3.27
C CYS A 354 21.41 -20.40 4.48
N SER A 355 22.06 -21.57 4.36
CA SER A 355 22.22 -22.48 5.50
C SER A 355 23.26 -21.97 6.50
N ASP A 356 24.43 -21.54 6.04
CA ASP A 356 25.58 -21.29 6.91
C ASP A 356 25.83 -19.80 7.18
N ARG A 357 25.38 -18.90 6.29
CA ARG A 357 25.74 -17.48 6.32
C ARG A 357 24.56 -16.51 6.44
N TRP A 358 23.33 -16.99 6.62
CA TRP A 358 22.14 -16.12 6.74
C TRP A 358 22.27 -15.06 7.85
N ASN A 359 22.97 -15.38 8.95
CA ASN A 359 23.16 -14.47 10.08
C ASN A 359 24.18 -13.36 9.77
N GLN A 360 25.17 -13.63 8.92
CA GLN A 360 26.17 -12.65 8.46
C GLN A 360 25.57 -11.68 7.44
N THR A 361 24.52 -12.10 6.75
CA THR A 361 23.81 -11.33 5.74
C THR A 361 22.57 -10.64 6.29
N GLY A 362 22.36 -10.68 7.61
CA GLY A 362 21.31 -9.94 8.30
C GLY A 362 19.88 -10.45 8.11
N TYR A 363 19.68 -11.63 7.51
CA TYR A 363 18.38 -12.31 7.56
C TYR A 363 18.04 -12.71 8.99
N TYR A 364 16.74 -12.87 9.26
CA TYR A 364 16.24 -13.27 10.56
C TYR A 364 16.47 -14.76 10.83
N ASN A 365 16.37 -15.61 9.80
CA ASN A 365 16.66 -17.04 9.85
C ASN A 365 16.91 -17.60 8.45
N THR A 366 17.32 -18.87 8.37
CA THR A 366 17.54 -19.61 7.12
C THR A 366 16.30 -19.65 6.23
N SER A 367 15.11 -19.81 6.81
CA SER A 367 13.85 -19.87 6.04
C SER A 367 13.54 -18.54 5.33
N GLU A 368 13.81 -17.40 5.95
CA GLU A 368 13.67 -16.08 5.33
C GLU A 368 14.61 -15.93 4.12
N CYS A 369 15.86 -16.38 4.24
CA CYS A 369 16.83 -16.34 3.13
C CYS A 369 16.35 -17.15 1.92
N PHE A 370 15.81 -18.35 2.14
CA PHE A 370 15.25 -19.19 1.08
C PHE A 370 13.92 -18.65 0.53
N ALA A 371 13.06 -18.07 1.37
CA ALA A 371 11.78 -17.50 0.95
C ALA A 371 11.95 -16.32 -0.03
N VAL A 372 12.99 -15.50 0.12
CA VAL A 372 13.33 -14.42 -0.84
C VAL A 372 13.67 -14.98 -2.23
N ARG A 373 14.05 -16.25 -2.30
CA ARG A 373 14.38 -16.99 -3.53
C ARG A 373 13.24 -17.92 -3.96
N ASP A 374 12.06 -17.78 -3.35
CA ASP A 374 10.87 -18.61 -3.61
C ASP A 374 11.13 -20.11 -3.42
N VAL A 375 11.99 -20.44 -2.44
CA VAL A 375 12.27 -21.82 -2.03
C VAL A 375 11.68 -22.03 -0.64
N ASP A 376 10.79 -23.02 -0.51
CA ASP A 376 10.41 -23.59 0.78
C ASP A 376 11.35 -24.78 1.08
N PRO A 377 12.29 -24.67 2.05
CA PRO A 377 13.22 -25.75 2.36
C PRO A 377 12.51 -27.01 2.84
N ILE A 378 11.35 -26.89 3.50
CA ILE A 378 10.60 -28.03 4.02
C ILE A 378 9.95 -28.77 2.86
N GLU A 379 9.27 -28.05 1.96
CA GLU A 379 8.67 -28.64 0.76
C GLU A 379 9.73 -29.29 -0.14
N PHE A 380 10.86 -28.61 -0.31
CA PHE A 380 11.99 -29.14 -1.07
C PHE A 380 12.55 -30.43 -0.46
N MET A 381 12.81 -30.45 0.85
CA MET A 381 13.34 -31.64 1.52
C MET A 381 12.34 -32.80 1.52
N ASN A 382 11.05 -32.52 1.69
CA ASN A 382 10.00 -33.53 1.58
C ASN A 382 9.98 -34.14 0.16
N THR A 383 10.10 -33.32 -0.87
CA THR A 383 10.15 -33.78 -2.26
C THR A 383 11.36 -34.68 -2.52
N ILE A 384 12.54 -34.32 -1.99
CA ILE A 384 13.74 -35.16 -2.08
C ILE A 384 13.54 -36.48 -1.34
N MET A 385 13.02 -36.43 -0.12
CA MET A 385 12.79 -37.63 0.69
C MET A 385 11.81 -38.58 0.02
N ASP A 386 10.72 -38.08 -0.55
CA ASP A 386 9.72 -38.89 -1.25
C ASP A 386 10.33 -39.58 -2.48
N GLU A 387 11.16 -38.87 -3.26
CA GLU A 387 11.85 -39.45 -4.41
C GLU A 387 12.92 -40.46 -3.98
N MET A 388 13.69 -40.17 -2.93
CA MET A 388 14.68 -41.09 -2.37
C MET A 388 14.03 -42.35 -1.80
N ASP A 389 12.90 -42.23 -1.11
CA ASP A 389 12.12 -43.35 -0.59
C ASP A 389 11.65 -44.24 -1.75
N LEU A 390 11.14 -43.65 -2.83
CA LEU A 390 10.72 -44.38 -4.02
C LEU A 390 11.88 -45.13 -4.69
N GLN A 391 13.02 -44.47 -4.92
CA GLN A 391 14.19 -45.11 -5.53
C GLN A 391 14.78 -46.20 -4.64
N THR A 392 14.84 -45.96 -3.33
CA THR A 392 15.33 -46.93 -2.36
C THR A 392 14.43 -48.16 -2.31
N GLU A 393 13.11 -47.97 -2.33
CA GLU A 393 12.14 -49.06 -2.43
C GLU A 393 12.37 -49.89 -3.70
N GLN A 394 12.54 -49.25 -4.87
CA GLN A 394 12.80 -49.94 -6.13
C GLN A 394 14.09 -50.78 -6.10
N ILE A 395 15.18 -50.21 -5.54
CA ILE A 395 16.46 -50.90 -5.40
C ILE A 395 16.32 -52.10 -4.46
N LEU A 396 15.66 -51.91 -3.30
CA LEU A 396 15.47 -52.97 -2.31
C LEU A 396 14.59 -54.11 -2.85
N VAL A 397 13.50 -53.79 -3.54
CA VAL A 397 12.64 -54.79 -4.21
C VAL A 397 13.42 -55.55 -5.27
N THR A 398 14.21 -54.87 -6.10
CA THR A 398 15.03 -55.49 -7.14
C THR A 398 16.09 -56.42 -6.54
N ALA A 399 16.77 -55.99 -5.48
CA ALA A 399 17.76 -56.80 -4.77
C ALA A 399 17.12 -58.02 -4.10
N ALA A 400 15.95 -57.85 -3.48
CA ALA A 400 15.19 -58.92 -2.85
C ALA A 400 14.75 -59.97 -3.88
N LEU A 401 14.25 -59.55 -5.04
CA LEU A 401 13.86 -60.46 -6.13
C LEU A 401 15.06 -61.25 -6.67
N LYS A 402 16.21 -60.59 -6.89
CA LYS A 402 17.45 -61.27 -7.31
C LYS A 402 17.87 -62.34 -6.29
N ARG A 403 17.86 -62.01 -5.00
CA ARG A 403 18.22 -62.94 -3.92
C ARG A 403 17.22 -64.10 -3.82
N ALA A 404 15.93 -63.83 -3.96
CA ALA A 404 14.89 -64.84 -3.96
C ALA A 404 15.09 -65.83 -5.12
N ASN A 405 15.36 -65.34 -6.33
CA ASN A 405 15.63 -66.17 -7.50
C ASN A 405 16.86 -67.08 -7.30
N VAL A 406 17.97 -66.55 -6.78
CA VAL A 406 19.17 -67.37 -6.48
C VAL A 406 18.89 -68.41 -5.41
N THR A 407 18.19 -68.05 -4.34
CA THR A 407 17.83 -68.97 -3.26
C THR A 407 16.92 -70.08 -3.79
N MET A 408 15.96 -69.70 -4.63
CA MET A 408 15.09 -70.64 -5.33
C MET A 408 15.90 -71.62 -6.19
N MET A 409 16.79 -71.13 -7.06
CA MET A 409 17.65 -72.00 -7.88
C MET A 409 18.50 -72.95 -7.03
N MET A 410 19.11 -72.47 -5.94
CA MET A 410 19.93 -73.30 -5.05
C MET A 410 19.10 -74.38 -4.33
N GLU A 411 17.89 -74.05 -3.87
CA GLU A 411 17.00 -75.04 -3.23
C GLU A 411 16.44 -76.05 -4.23
N ALA A 412 16.20 -75.65 -5.47
CA ALA A 412 15.81 -76.56 -6.55
C ALA A 412 16.95 -77.54 -6.87
N LEU A 413 18.19 -77.05 -6.98
CA LEU A 413 19.37 -77.89 -7.20
C LEU A 413 19.63 -78.88 -6.05
N LYS A 414 19.41 -78.47 -4.79
CA LYS A 414 19.57 -79.35 -3.62
C LYS A 414 18.51 -80.44 -3.52
N ASN A 415 17.31 -80.20 -4.03
CA ASN A 415 16.16 -81.11 -3.90
C ASN A 415 15.76 -81.71 -5.25
N GLU A 416 16.74 -82.05 -6.09
CA GLU A 416 16.55 -82.57 -7.46
C GLU A 416 15.61 -83.80 -7.54
N THR A 417 15.36 -84.48 -6.42
CA THR A 417 14.46 -85.64 -6.31
C THR A 417 13.03 -85.30 -5.86
N GLN A 418 12.69 -84.04 -5.55
CA GLN A 418 11.34 -83.63 -5.15
C GLN A 418 10.52 -83.08 -6.31
N ASP A 419 9.21 -83.36 -6.32
CA ASP A 419 8.26 -82.78 -7.26
C ASP A 419 8.29 -81.25 -7.22
N SER A 420 8.61 -80.66 -8.36
CA SER A 420 8.64 -79.21 -8.63
C SER A 420 7.42 -78.44 -8.09
N ASN A 421 6.23 -79.06 -8.05
CA ASN A 421 5.01 -78.43 -7.53
C ASN A 421 5.06 -78.14 -6.02
N ILE A 422 5.68 -79.03 -5.24
CA ILE A 422 5.82 -78.88 -3.78
C ILE A 422 6.76 -77.71 -3.47
N TRP A 423 7.85 -77.62 -4.23
CA TRP A 423 8.84 -76.56 -4.09
C TRP A 423 8.26 -75.19 -4.47
N MET A 424 7.57 -75.08 -5.60
CA MET A 424 6.96 -73.82 -6.05
C MET A 424 5.96 -73.30 -5.01
N LYS A 425 5.17 -74.20 -4.41
CA LYS A 425 4.20 -73.88 -3.36
C LYS A 425 4.88 -73.36 -2.09
N LYS A 426 5.99 -73.97 -1.65
CA LYS A 426 6.78 -73.49 -0.49
C LYS A 426 7.41 -72.13 -0.76
N GLY A 427 7.96 -71.91 -1.96
CA GLY A 427 8.51 -70.63 -2.39
C GLY A 427 7.47 -69.50 -2.37
N VAL A 428 6.28 -69.75 -2.91
CA VAL A 428 5.17 -68.78 -2.89
C VAL A 428 4.72 -68.45 -1.47
N ILE A 429 4.64 -69.44 -0.57
CA ILE A 429 4.27 -69.21 0.84
C ILE A 429 5.35 -68.37 1.55
N ALA A 430 6.63 -68.68 1.36
CA ALA A 430 7.73 -67.92 1.94
C ALA A 430 7.77 -66.48 1.40
N GLY A 431 7.60 -66.30 0.09
CA GLY A 431 7.50 -64.98 -0.54
C GLY A 431 6.34 -64.15 0.00
N ARG A 432 5.13 -64.74 0.12
CA ARG A 432 3.98 -64.06 0.73
C ARG A 432 4.19 -63.72 2.20
N LYS A 433 4.92 -64.55 2.96
CA LYS A 433 5.26 -64.26 4.36
C LYS A 433 6.23 -63.08 4.44
N LEU A 434 7.26 -63.04 3.58
CA LEU A 434 8.20 -61.94 3.48
C LEU A 434 7.51 -60.63 3.11
N PHE A 435 6.64 -60.65 2.08
CA PHE A 435 5.87 -59.47 1.65
C PHE A 435 4.92 -58.94 2.74
N ARG A 436 4.34 -59.84 3.56
CA ARG A 436 3.52 -59.44 4.71
C ARG A 436 4.34 -58.80 5.83
N MET A 437 5.62 -59.16 5.97
CA MET A 437 6.51 -58.55 6.95
C MET A 437 6.98 -57.16 6.48
N THR A 438 7.25 -56.98 5.19
CA THR A 438 7.64 -55.67 4.64
C THR A 438 6.50 -54.66 4.69
N GLY A 439 5.25 -55.09 4.50
CA GLY A 439 4.06 -54.23 4.59
C GLY A 439 3.54 -53.91 6.00
N ARG A 440 4.06 -54.55 7.05
CA ARG A 440 3.65 -54.27 8.45
C ARG A 440 4.55 -53.21 9.08
N GLU A 441 3.91 -52.18 9.65
CA GLU A 441 4.54 -51.19 10.55
C GLU A 441 5.65 -50.31 9.96
N GLY A 442 5.66 -50.13 8.64
CA GLY A 442 6.69 -49.31 7.99
C GLY A 442 8.09 -49.86 8.22
N TYR A 443 8.27 -51.19 8.27
CA TYR A 443 9.57 -51.82 8.53
C TYR A 443 10.67 -51.30 7.60
N LEU A 444 10.34 -51.12 6.31
CA LEU A 444 11.26 -50.54 5.33
C LEU A 444 11.60 -49.09 5.69
N HIS A 445 10.59 -48.25 5.92
CA HIS A 445 10.75 -46.84 6.27
C HIS A 445 11.53 -46.66 7.60
N LYS A 446 11.25 -47.47 8.63
CA LYS A 446 12.02 -47.49 9.89
C LYS A 446 13.47 -47.94 9.68
N GLY A 447 13.70 -48.89 8.77
CA GLY A 447 15.05 -49.35 8.41
C GLY A 447 15.86 -48.29 7.66
N ILE A 448 15.23 -47.63 6.68
CA ILE A 448 15.82 -46.50 5.94
C ILE A 448 16.11 -45.35 6.88
N LYS A 449 15.13 -44.95 7.71
CA LYS A 449 15.29 -43.88 8.70
C LYS A 449 16.47 -44.14 9.65
N ARG A 450 16.57 -45.34 10.23
CA ARG A 450 17.74 -45.71 11.06
C ARG A 450 19.05 -45.69 10.30
N GLY A 451 19.05 -46.11 9.03
CA GLY A 451 20.23 -46.06 8.17
C GLY A 451 20.72 -44.64 7.92
N ILE A 452 19.80 -43.71 7.65
CA ILE A 452 20.09 -42.29 7.48
C ILE A 452 20.57 -41.67 8.80
N GLU A 453 19.86 -41.92 9.90
CA GLU A 453 20.26 -41.45 11.24
C GLU A 453 21.69 -41.91 11.59
N HIS A 454 22.03 -43.17 11.32
CA HIS A 454 23.36 -43.71 11.59
C HIS A 454 24.44 -43.12 10.67
N ALA A 455 24.13 -42.87 9.39
CA ALA A 455 25.07 -42.22 8.48
C ALA A 455 25.37 -40.77 8.91
N LEU A 456 24.36 -40.05 9.39
CA LEU A 456 24.51 -38.68 9.91
C LEU A 456 25.31 -38.65 11.23
N GLU A 457 25.16 -39.65 12.11
CA GLU A 457 25.96 -39.76 13.33
C GLU A 457 27.45 -39.99 13.03
N VAL A 458 27.77 -40.81 12.02
CA VAL A 458 29.17 -41.12 11.65
C VAL A 458 29.91 -39.91 11.09
N ASP A 459 29.21 -39.00 10.39
CA ASP A 459 29.80 -37.77 9.85
C ASP A 459 30.12 -36.72 10.93
N THR A 460 29.49 -36.77 12.11
CA THR A 460 29.80 -35.83 13.22
C THR A 460 31.12 -36.12 13.94
N HIS A 461 31.82 -37.19 13.56
CA HIS A 461 33.11 -37.59 14.13
C HIS A 461 34.32 -37.36 13.21
N PHE A 462 34.12 -36.68 12.08
CA PHE A 462 35.16 -36.13 11.23
C PHE A 462 35.17 -34.61 11.30
#